data_AF-A0A3C0GUH2-F1
#
_entry.id   AF-A0A3C0GUH2-F1
#
_cell.length_a   1.000
_cell.length_b   1.000
_cell.length_c   1.000
_cell.angle_alpha   90.00
_cell.angle_beta   90.00
_cell.angle_gamma   90.00
#
_symmetry.space_group_name_H-M   'P 1'
#
loop_
_entity.id
_entity.type
_entity.pdbx_description
1 polymer ?
#
loop_
_entity_poly.entity_id
_entity_poly.type
_entity_poly.pdbx_seq_one_letter_code
_entity_poly.pdbx_strand_id
1 'polypeptide(L)'
;MSGQIKMRRAIGSHGTVHGIDGLQQRYDAAQTLPSLFCDSPGCAAAAIFVPAQPQTRATAAGTPPLPGCIVLAKGAVHAAGCRYDVPAHLTTVLEAVTDPALVQRLDDTHHELRLLGLHQGLKRGGGAPLEQPLRPLMDLLVLRALCGNDTLLAERVVLRLGKKKLAWDAFFYEPARYDAAWARLDAASTEVPMALLGTVRSHRSPPTGTGFSATYLNCAPKYQQTGVMDRREFYEVSVGHDDAAWLKGFPVGAEIVMFGLWRQGNSHTATRPHPTDARRTITNVTHKLALRPVSRLQLARV
;
A
#
# COMPACT_ATOMS: atom_id res chain seq x y z
N MET A 1 20.67 1.72 9.90
CA MET A 1 20.50 2.13 8.49
C MET A 1 19.22 2.94 8.43
N SER A 2 19.28 4.25 8.18
CA SER A 2 18.09 5.10 8.24
C SER A 2 17.03 4.61 7.26
N GLY A 3 15.81 4.34 7.73
CA GLY A 3 14.67 4.01 6.87
C GLY A 3 14.47 5.14 5.86
N GLN A 4 14.91 4.93 4.61
CA GLN A 4 14.80 5.94 3.57
C GLN A 4 13.33 6.18 3.28
N ILE A 5 12.94 7.45 3.36
CA ILE A 5 11.61 7.92 3.00
C ILE A 5 11.55 7.93 1.48
N LYS A 6 10.56 7.24 0.94
CA LYS A 6 10.36 7.12 -0.51
C LYS A 6 9.39 8.19 -0.95
N MET A 7 9.93 9.25 -1.49
CA MET A 7 9.15 10.25 -2.19
C MET A 7 8.60 9.66 -3.49
N ARG A 8 7.35 10.02 -3.82
CA ARG A 8 6.68 9.60 -5.07
C ARG A 8 6.74 10.67 -6.15
N ARG A 9 6.93 11.90 -5.72
CA ARG A 9 7.00 13.09 -6.56
C ARG A 9 8.13 13.97 -6.07
N ALA A 10 8.67 14.73 -6.99
CA ALA A 10 9.61 15.80 -6.71
C ALA A 10 9.34 16.97 -7.66
N ILE A 11 9.84 18.13 -7.31
CA ILE A 11 9.76 19.33 -8.14
C ILE A 11 11.14 19.56 -8.78
N GLY A 12 11.15 19.87 -10.07
CA GLY A 12 12.35 20.26 -10.80
C GLY A 12 12.74 21.72 -10.53
N SER A 13 13.93 22.13 -10.96
CA SER A 13 14.42 23.52 -10.84
C SER A 13 13.46 24.59 -11.41
N HIS A 14 12.59 24.22 -12.35
CA HIS A 14 11.62 25.11 -12.98
C HIS A 14 10.18 24.96 -12.45
N GLY A 15 9.99 24.31 -11.30
CA GLY A 15 8.66 24.11 -10.72
C GLY A 15 7.86 22.96 -11.35
N THR A 16 8.42 22.26 -12.34
CA THR A 16 7.78 21.09 -12.96
C THR A 16 7.72 19.92 -12.00
N VAL A 17 6.55 19.29 -11.86
CA VAL A 17 6.42 18.11 -11.01
C VAL A 17 6.81 16.85 -11.78
N HIS A 18 7.72 16.07 -11.20
CA HIS A 18 8.18 14.79 -11.73
C HIS A 18 7.69 13.65 -10.85
N GLY A 19 7.04 12.67 -11.46
CA GLY A 19 6.71 11.38 -10.85
C GLY A 19 7.74 10.31 -11.20
N ILE A 20 7.73 9.20 -10.45
CA ILE A 20 8.63 8.05 -10.64
C ILE A 20 8.60 7.54 -12.09
N ASP A 21 7.42 7.31 -12.68
CA ASP A 21 7.31 6.73 -14.02
C ASP A 21 7.93 7.63 -15.10
N GLY A 22 7.70 8.94 -15.01
CA GLY A 22 8.29 9.91 -15.95
C GLY A 22 9.81 10.02 -15.80
N LEU A 23 10.33 9.85 -14.58
CA LEU A 23 11.77 9.80 -14.34
C LEU A 23 12.38 8.47 -14.82
N GLN A 24 11.67 7.37 -14.65
CA GLN A 24 12.08 6.06 -15.16
C GLN A 24 12.16 6.08 -16.69
N GLN A 25 11.14 6.60 -17.39
CA GLN A 25 11.15 6.73 -18.85
C GLN A 25 12.35 7.54 -19.35
N ARG A 26 12.69 8.64 -18.68
CA ARG A 26 13.86 9.46 -19.02
C ARG A 26 15.17 8.69 -18.80
N TYR A 27 15.27 8.00 -17.66
CA TYR A 27 16.42 7.17 -17.35
C TYR A 27 16.61 6.06 -18.39
N ASP A 28 15.54 5.34 -18.74
CA ASP A 28 15.56 4.25 -19.73
C ASP A 28 15.91 4.77 -21.14
N ALA A 29 15.50 6.00 -21.47
CA ALA A 29 15.86 6.67 -22.71
C ALA A 29 17.26 7.32 -22.69
N ALA A 30 18.06 7.08 -21.64
CA ALA A 30 19.37 7.70 -21.41
C ALA A 30 19.36 9.23 -21.49
N GLN A 31 18.24 9.86 -21.10
CA GLN A 31 18.09 11.30 -21.04
C GLN A 31 18.62 11.85 -19.71
N THR A 32 19.14 13.07 -19.73
CA THR A 32 19.54 13.78 -18.52
C THR A 32 18.35 13.93 -17.58
N LEU A 33 18.53 13.47 -16.33
CA LEU A 33 17.54 13.65 -15.27
C LEU A 33 17.60 15.09 -14.73
N PRO A 34 16.45 15.72 -14.45
CA PRO A 34 16.42 17.04 -13.84
C PRO A 34 16.93 16.99 -12.41
N SER A 35 17.44 18.12 -11.90
CA SER A 35 17.62 18.30 -10.45
C SER A 35 16.26 18.19 -9.75
N LEU A 36 16.18 17.39 -8.69
CA LEU A 36 14.94 17.11 -7.98
C LEU A 36 14.97 17.71 -6.57
N PHE A 37 13.82 18.26 -6.17
CA PHE A 37 13.60 18.82 -4.84
C PHE A 37 12.29 18.29 -4.25
N CYS A 38 12.15 18.42 -2.93
CA CYS A 38 10.94 18.04 -2.24
C CYS A 38 9.70 18.75 -2.81
N ASP A 39 8.59 18.02 -2.98
CA ASP A 39 7.32 18.61 -3.47
C ASP A 39 6.41 19.15 -2.35
N SER A 40 6.86 19.08 -1.09
CA SER A 40 6.14 19.67 0.04
C SER A 40 6.28 21.19 0.00
N PRO A 41 5.18 21.97 0.12
CA PRO A 41 5.24 23.41 0.24
C PRO A 41 6.20 23.85 1.36
N GLY A 42 7.09 24.80 1.05
CA GLY A 42 8.10 25.28 2.00
C GLY A 42 9.31 24.36 2.22
N CYS A 43 9.35 23.16 1.62
CA CYS A 43 10.50 22.26 1.69
C CYS A 43 11.30 22.32 0.39
N ALA A 44 12.57 22.71 0.46
CA ALA A 44 13.49 22.75 -0.68
C ALA A 44 14.57 21.65 -0.62
N ALA A 45 14.31 20.59 0.14
CA ALA A 45 15.29 19.53 0.35
C ALA A 45 15.63 18.84 -0.97
N ALA A 46 16.93 18.71 -1.27
CA ALA A 46 17.40 18.06 -2.48
C ALA A 46 17.07 16.57 -2.47
N ALA A 47 16.61 16.05 -3.61
CA ALA A 47 16.23 14.67 -3.81
C ALA A 47 16.95 14.08 -5.02
N ILE A 48 17.01 12.76 -5.07
CA ILE A 48 17.59 11.99 -6.18
C ILE A 48 16.61 10.90 -6.60
N PHE A 49 16.59 10.63 -7.91
CA PHE A 49 15.88 9.48 -8.45
C PHE A 49 16.78 8.25 -8.40
N VAL A 50 16.27 7.18 -7.81
CA VAL A 50 16.87 5.84 -7.84
C VAL A 50 16.05 5.02 -8.83
N PRO A 51 16.60 4.65 -10.00
CA PRO A 51 15.86 3.91 -11.01
C PRO A 51 15.51 2.49 -10.53
N ALA A 52 14.45 1.95 -11.11
CA ALA A 52 14.10 0.55 -10.92
C ALA A 52 15.27 -0.33 -11.37
N GLN A 53 15.58 -1.37 -10.59
CA GLN A 53 16.63 -2.31 -10.98
C GLN A 53 16.09 -3.23 -12.10
N PRO A 54 16.82 -3.39 -13.22
CA PRO A 54 16.41 -4.29 -14.27
C PRO A 54 16.37 -5.73 -13.73
N GLN A 55 15.35 -6.49 -14.12
CA GLN A 55 15.28 -7.92 -13.84
C GLN A 55 16.45 -8.62 -14.56
N THR A 56 17.49 -8.97 -13.81
CA THR A 56 18.57 -9.82 -14.31
C THR A 56 18.24 -11.28 -14.05
N ARG A 57 18.86 -12.18 -14.81
CA ARG A 57 18.72 -13.65 -14.64
C ARG A 57 19.12 -14.12 -13.23
N ALA A 58 19.92 -13.33 -12.50
CA ALA A 58 20.28 -13.56 -11.10
C ALA A 58 19.16 -13.18 -10.10
N THR A 59 18.32 -12.19 -10.41
CA THR A 59 17.11 -11.86 -9.63
C THR A 59 15.92 -12.79 -9.92
N ALA A 60 16.06 -13.76 -10.84
CA ALA A 60 15.04 -14.76 -11.16
C ALA A 60 14.68 -15.68 -9.98
N ALA A 61 15.49 -15.68 -8.91
CA ALA A 61 15.17 -16.31 -7.63
C ALA A 61 14.20 -15.44 -6.81
N GLY A 62 12.95 -15.34 -7.28
CA GLY A 62 11.78 -14.98 -6.46
C GLY A 62 11.72 -13.57 -5.86
N THR A 63 12.69 -12.69 -6.12
CA THR A 63 12.68 -11.31 -5.59
C THR A 63 12.11 -10.36 -6.66
N PRO A 64 10.97 -9.69 -6.41
CA PRO A 64 10.43 -8.74 -7.37
C PRO A 64 11.41 -7.56 -7.55
N PRO A 65 11.53 -7.01 -8.77
CA PRO A 65 12.39 -5.85 -9.01
C PRO A 65 11.95 -4.71 -8.10
N LEU A 66 12.92 -4.07 -7.45
CA LEU A 66 12.66 -2.89 -6.65
C LEU A 66 12.15 -1.78 -7.58
N PRO A 67 10.96 -1.22 -7.33
CA PRO A 67 10.45 -0.12 -8.13
C PRO A 67 11.36 1.10 -7.97
N GLY A 68 11.43 1.92 -9.01
CA GLY A 68 12.10 3.21 -8.94
C GLY A 68 11.52 4.05 -7.81
N CYS A 69 12.34 4.85 -7.16
CA CYS A 69 11.89 5.72 -6.07
C CYS A 69 12.66 7.03 -6.07
N ILE A 70 12.08 8.03 -5.41
CA ILE A 70 12.78 9.28 -5.14
C ILE A 70 13.16 9.26 -3.66
N VAL A 71 14.41 9.59 -3.35
CA VAL A 71 14.92 9.64 -1.97
C VAL A 71 15.64 10.96 -1.75
N LEU A 72 15.80 11.37 -0.49
CA LEU A 72 16.64 12.52 -0.17
C LEU A 72 18.08 12.30 -0.64
N ALA A 73 18.68 13.38 -1.17
CA ALA A 73 20.10 13.40 -1.44
C ALA A 73 20.88 13.21 -0.12
N LYS A 74 22.10 12.67 -0.22
CA LYS A 74 22.94 12.44 0.97
C LYS A 74 23.17 13.74 1.73
N GLY A 75 22.84 13.75 3.02
CA GLY A 75 22.98 14.93 3.90
C GLY A 75 21.87 15.96 3.78
N ALA A 76 20.93 15.80 2.85
CA ALA A 76 19.72 16.63 2.81
C ALA A 76 18.78 16.23 3.95
N VAL A 77 18.09 17.22 4.51
CA VAL A 77 17.08 17.02 5.55
C VAL A 77 15.83 17.78 5.11
N HIS A 78 14.66 17.21 5.38
CA HIS A 78 13.41 17.92 5.14
C HIS A 78 13.27 19.13 6.09
N ALA A 79 12.59 20.17 5.63
CA ALA A 79 12.20 21.28 6.49
C ALA A 79 11.23 20.80 7.58
N ALA A 80 11.21 21.46 8.73
CA ALA A 80 10.25 21.17 9.79
C ALA A 80 8.81 21.29 9.28
N GLY A 81 7.96 20.31 9.61
CA GLY A 81 6.57 20.26 9.14
C GLY A 81 6.41 19.81 7.68
N CYS A 82 7.49 19.39 7.02
CA CYS A 82 7.40 18.75 5.71
C CYS A 82 6.65 17.42 5.82
N ARG A 83 5.74 17.13 4.87
CA ARG A 83 5.00 15.86 4.80
C ARG A 83 5.86 14.59 4.81
N TYR A 84 7.15 14.73 4.51
CA TYR A 84 8.13 13.64 4.50
C TYR A 84 9.06 13.68 5.71
N ASP A 85 8.84 14.55 6.71
CA ASP A 85 9.49 14.44 8.02
C ASP A 85 8.75 13.39 8.86
N VAL A 86 9.00 12.12 8.52
CA VAL A 86 8.30 10.99 9.14
C VAL A 86 8.43 10.96 10.67
N PRO A 87 9.62 11.17 11.28
CA PRO A 87 9.73 11.21 12.73
C PRO A 87 8.84 12.26 13.40
N ALA A 88 8.78 13.47 12.86
CA ALA A 88 7.92 14.54 13.39
C ALA A 88 6.44 14.19 13.22
N HIS A 89 6.04 13.74 12.03
CA HIS A 89 4.66 13.32 11.76
C HIS A 89 4.22 12.16 12.65
N LEU A 90 5.09 11.18 12.87
CA LEU A 90 4.80 10.06 13.76
C LEU A 90 4.55 10.53 15.19
N THR A 91 5.37 11.45 15.70
CA THR A 91 5.15 12.05 17.02
C THR A 91 3.80 12.77 17.06
N THR A 92 3.49 13.62 16.08
CA THR A 92 2.20 14.32 16.00
C THR A 92 1.01 13.36 15.97
N VAL A 93 1.07 12.30 15.16
CA VAL A 93 -0.01 11.30 15.07
C VAL A 93 -0.21 10.59 16.41
N LEU A 94 0.87 10.18 17.08
CA LEU A 94 0.78 9.47 18.35
C LEU A 94 0.29 10.37 19.50
N GLU A 95 0.72 11.63 19.55
CA GLU A 95 0.29 12.61 20.55
C GLU A 95 -1.16 13.07 20.35
N ALA A 96 -1.66 13.06 19.12
CA ALA A 96 -3.06 13.39 18.82
C ALA A 96 -4.04 12.31 19.30
N VAL A 97 -3.58 11.08 19.58
CA VAL A 97 -4.44 10.02 20.10
C VAL A 97 -4.59 10.16 21.61
N THR A 98 -5.78 10.57 22.04
CA THR A 98 -6.11 10.67 23.47
C THR A 98 -6.67 9.37 24.05
N ASP A 99 -7.06 8.42 23.21
CA ASP A 99 -7.66 7.15 23.65
C ASP A 99 -6.57 6.09 23.97
N PRO A 100 -6.34 5.76 25.27
CA PRO A 100 -5.38 4.73 25.66
C PRO A 100 -5.81 3.31 25.25
N ALA A 101 -7.08 3.11 24.87
CA ALA A 101 -7.55 1.86 24.31
C ALA A 101 -7.07 1.65 22.86
N LEU A 102 -6.68 2.73 22.16
CA LEU A 102 -6.07 2.66 20.84
C LEU A 102 -4.54 2.80 20.91
N VAL A 103 -4.01 3.83 21.56
CA VAL A 103 -2.56 4.04 21.68
C VAL A 103 -2.16 4.14 23.14
N GLN A 104 -1.35 3.20 23.62
CA GLN A 104 -0.76 3.28 24.95
C GLN A 104 0.72 3.64 24.83
N ARG A 105 1.15 4.71 25.49
CA ARG A 105 2.58 5.02 25.65
C ARG A 105 3.24 3.97 26.56
N LEU A 106 4.31 3.35 26.09
CA LEU A 106 5.08 2.35 26.84
C LEU A 106 6.24 3.00 27.60
N ASP A 107 6.95 3.91 26.92
CA ASP A 107 8.02 4.73 27.48
C ASP A 107 8.10 6.07 26.71
N ASP A 108 9.20 6.81 26.84
CA ASP A 108 9.36 8.12 26.19
C ASP A 108 9.41 8.07 24.66
N THR A 109 9.68 6.91 24.09
CA THR A 109 9.93 6.74 22.65
C THR A 109 9.02 5.69 22.00
N HIS A 110 8.54 4.72 22.77
CA HIS A 110 7.74 3.60 22.30
C HIS A 110 6.26 3.71 22.68
N HIS A 111 5.43 3.30 21.73
CA HIS A 111 3.98 3.28 21.83
C HIS A 111 3.45 1.91 21.41
N GLU A 112 2.34 1.51 22.00
CA GLU A 112 1.60 0.31 21.67
C GLU A 112 0.29 0.69 20.97
N LEU A 113 0.15 0.29 19.70
CA LEU A 113 -1.08 0.45 18.94
C LEU A 113 -1.94 -0.81 19.09
N ARG A 114 -3.09 -0.65 19.76
CA ARG A 114 -4.04 -1.70 20.12
C ARG A 114 -5.16 -1.79 19.09
N LEU A 115 -5.13 -2.85 18.29
CA LEU A 115 -6.06 -3.07 17.18
C LEU A 115 -7.37 -3.76 17.60
N LEU A 116 -7.53 -4.15 18.87
CA LEU A 116 -8.70 -4.92 19.30
C LEU A 116 -10.01 -4.14 19.16
N GLY A 117 -10.03 -2.86 19.56
CA GLY A 117 -11.21 -2.00 19.42
C GLY A 117 -11.63 -1.82 17.97
N LEU A 118 -10.66 -1.53 17.09
CA LEU A 118 -10.86 -1.44 15.65
C LEU A 118 -11.39 -2.75 15.06
N HIS A 119 -10.79 -3.90 15.43
CA HIS A 119 -11.25 -5.21 14.97
C HIS A 119 -12.71 -5.47 15.38
N GLN A 120 -13.09 -5.18 16.62
CA GLN A 120 -14.47 -5.34 17.09
C GLN A 120 -15.43 -4.39 16.37
N GLY A 121 -15.03 -3.13 16.14
CA GLY A 121 -15.82 -2.15 15.39
C GLY A 121 -16.06 -2.58 13.94
N LEU A 122 -15.03 -3.11 13.27
CA LEU A 122 -15.15 -3.66 11.92
C LEU A 122 -16.14 -4.84 11.86
N LYS A 123 -16.09 -5.74 12.86
CA LYS A 123 -17.02 -6.88 12.95
C LYS A 123 -18.48 -6.49 13.19
N ARG A 124 -18.71 -5.37 13.88
CA ARG A 124 -20.05 -4.86 14.19
C ARG A 124 -20.67 -4.03 13.05
N GLY A 125 -19.97 -3.85 11.94
CA GLY A 125 -20.48 -3.08 10.79
C GLY A 125 -20.22 -1.57 10.86
N GLY A 126 -19.30 -1.11 11.71
CA GLY A 126 -18.88 0.30 11.77
C GLY A 126 -19.63 1.16 12.79
N GLY A 127 -19.72 2.46 12.50
CA GLY A 127 -20.31 3.49 13.37
C GLY A 127 -19.28 4.40 14.06
N ALA A 128 -19.76 5.44 14.75
CA ALA A 128 -18.91 6.46 15.40
C ALA A 128 -17.78 5.89 16.29
N PRO A 129 -17.99 4.81 17.07
CA PRO A 129 -16.92 4.20 17.88
C PRO A 129 -15.77 3.58 17.05
N LEU A 130 -16.00 3.28 15.77
CA LEU A 130 -14.94 2.85 14.85
C LEU A 130 -14.23 4.05 14.21
N GLU A 131 -14.95 5.12 13.87
CA GLU A 131 -14.39 6.23 13.09
C GLU A 131 -13.33 7.03 13.86
N GLN A 132 -13.56 7.28 15.16
CA GLN A 132 -12.62 8.00 16.01
C GLN A 132 -11.23 7.32 16.05
N PRO A 133 -11.11 5.99 16.34
CA PRO A 133 -9.81 5.34 16.33
C PRO A 133 -9.27 5.06 14.92
N LEU A 134 -10.12 5.04 13.89
CA LEU A 134 -9.71 4.72 12.53
C LEU A 134 -8.90 5.85 11.88
N ARG A 135 -9.22 7.12 12.16
CA ARG A 135 -8.51 8.27 11.59
C ARG A 135 -7.00 8.29 11.91
N PRO A 136 -6.57 8.28 13.19
CA PRO A 136 -5.14 8.26 13.51
C PRO A 136 -4.44 6.98 13.04
N LEU A 137 -5.14 5.84 13.00
CA LEU A 137 -4.59 4.63 12.38
C LEU A 137 -4.30 4.88 10.89
N MET A 138 -5.24 5.45 10.16
CA MET A 138 -5.07 5.67 8.72
C MET A 138 -3.95 6.68 8.44
N ASP A 139 -3.81 7.72 9.27
CA ASP A 139 -2.67 8.66 9.19
C ASP A 139 -1.34 7.92 9.40
N LEU A 140 -1.26 7.02 10.38
CA LEU A 140 -0.09 6.17 10.61
C LEU A 140 0.20 5.24 9.42
N LEU A 141 -0.83 4.66 8.80
CA LEU A 141 -0.68 3.76 7.66
C LEU A 141 -0.27 4.50 6.38
N VAL A 142 -0.77 5.72 6.16
CA VAL A 142 -0.29 6.60 5.09
C VAL A 142 1.18 6.96 5.33
N LEU A 143 1.54 7.30 6.57
CA LEU A 143 2.91 7.57 6.94
C LEU A 143 3.82 6.35 6.68
N ARG A 144 3.33 5.15 7.00
CA ARG A 144 4.02 3.90 6.67
C ARG A 144 4.19 3.71 5.16
N ALA A 145 3.19 4.04 4.34
CA ALA A 145 3.29 3.93 2.90
C ALA A 145 4.35 4.86 2.29
N LEU A 146 4.60 6.01 2.92
CA LEU A 146 5.70 6.93 2.55
C LEU A 146 7.08 6.39 2.95
N CYS A 147 7.14 5.48 3.92
CA CYS A 147 8.38 4.85 4.35
C CYS A 147 8.78 3.71 3.40
N GLY A 148 10.07 3.58 3.13
CA GLY A 148 10.57 2.49 2.30
C GLY A 148 10.51 1.10 2.93
N ASN A 149 10.39 1.03 4.26
CA ASN A 149 10.30 -0.18 5.07
C ASN A 149 9.69 0.16 6.45
N ASP A 150 9.48 -0.87 7.27
CA ASP A 150 8.87 -0.74 8.60
C ASP A 150 9.82 -0.19 9.68
N THR A 151 11.13 -0.09 9.43
CA THR A 151 12.16 0.11 10.49
C THR A 151 11.82 1.27 11.42
N LEU A 152 11.55 2.44 10.85
CA LEU A 152 11.26 3.65 11.63
C LEU A 152 10.00 3.50 12.49
N LEU A 153 8.95 2.89 11.94
CA LEU A 153 7.73 2.65 12.69
C LEU A 153 7.91 1.54 13.73
N ALA A 154 8.64 0.47 13.41
CA ALA A 154 8.87 -0.66 14.30
C ALA A 154 9.74 -0.28 15.51
N GLU A 155 10.63 0.71 15.36
CA GLU A 155 11.40 1.29 16.45
C GLU A 155 10.55 2.09 17.44
N ARG A 156 9.34 2.55 17.07
CA ARG A 156 8.52 3.43 17.92
C ARG A 156 7.12 2.90 18.21
N VAL A 157 6.62 1.95 17.42
CA VAL A 157 5.24 1.46 17.48
C VAL A 157 5.20 -0.06 17.44
N VAL A 158 4.69 -0.63 18.53
CA VAL A 158 4.38 -2.06 18.66
C VAL A 158 2.90 -2.29 18.36
N LEU A 159 2.60 -3.15 17.39
CA LEU A 159 1.22 -3.52 17.08
C LEU A 159 0.73 -4.66 18.00
N ARG A 160 -0.49 -4.55 18.52
CA ARG A 160 -1.15 -5.61 19.28
C ARG A 160 -2.58 -5.88 18.84
N LEU A 161 -2.93 -7.15 18.76
CA LEU A 161 -4.30 -7.62 18.61
C LEU A 161 -4.69 -8.44 19.83
N GLY A 162 -5.39 -7.80 20.77
CA GLY A 162 -5.63 -8.36 22.09
C GLY A 162 -4.31 -8.63 22.81
N LYS A 163 -4.10 -9.87 23.27
CA LYS A 163 -2.86 -10.25 23.97
C LYS A 163 -1.68 -10.50 23.02
N LYS A 164 -1.93 -10.68 21.72
CA LYS A 164 -0.90 -11.08 20.75
C LYS A 164 -0.20 -9.84 20.16
N LYS A 165 1.13 -9.85 20.16
CA LYS A 165 1.93 -8.91 19.36
C LYS A 165 1.80 -9.28 17.89
N LEU A 166 1.66 -8.28 17.03
CA LEU A 166 1.59 -8.44 15.58
C LEU A 166 2.84 -7.80 14.97
N ALA A 167 3.48 -8.52 14.04
CA ALA A 167 4.58 -7.96 13.27
C ALA A 167 4.04 -7.04 12.17
N TRP A 168 4.77 -5.97 11.84
CA TRP A 168 4.37 -5.03 10.80
C TRP A 168 4.23 -5.69 9.44
N ASP A 169 5.14 -6.59 9.09
CA ASP A 169 5.11 -7.39 7.87
C ASP A 169 3.97 -8.41 7.83
N ALA A 170 3.32 -8.68 8.97
CA ALA A 170 2.12 -9.50 9.10
C ALA A 170 0.83 -8.67 9.11
N PHE A 171 0.95 -7.34 9.09
CA PHE A 171 -0.15 -6.37 9.19
C PHE A 171 -0.29 -5.50 7.94
N PHE A 172 0.83 -4.97 7.42
CA PHE A 172 0.91 -4.06 6.28
C PHE A 172 1.53 -4.77 5.06
N TYR A 173 0.80 -4.79 3.94
CA TYR A 173 1.19 -5.49 2.73
C TYR A 173 1.30 -4.54 1.54
N GLU A 174 2.52 -4.43 1.01
CA GLU A 174 2.79 -3.78 -0.26
C GLU A 174 2.45 -4.71 -1.44
N PRO A 175 2.31 -4.20 -2.68
CA PRO A 175 1.95 -5.01 -3.85
C PRO A 175 2.83 -6.26 -4.04
N ALA A 176 4.11 -6.16 -3.70
CA ALA A 176 5.06 -7.28 -3.76
C ALA A 176 4.71 -8.47 -2.85
N ARG A 177 3.84 -8.27 -1.84
CA ARG A 177 3.50 -9.26 -0.80
C ARG A 177 2.02 -9.62 -0.76
N TYR A 178 1.26 -9.37 -1.84
CA TYR A 178 -0.14 -9.77 -1.92
C TYR A 178 -0.36 -11.29 -1.84
N ASP A 179 0.61 -12.09 -2.26
CA ASP A 179 0.64 -13.54 -2.06
C ASP A 179 0.70 -13.92 -0.58
N ALA A 180 1.55 -13.26 0.19
CA ALA A 180 1.63 -13.47 1.64
C ALA A 180 0.34 -13.02 2.34
N ALA A 181 -0.27 -11.92 1.89
CA ALA A 181 -1.58 -11.48 2.39
C ALA A 181 -2.68 -12.53 2.11
N TRP A 182 -2.67 -13.10 0.90
CA TRP A 182 -3.61 -14.15 0.50
C TRP A 182 -3.42 -15.42 1.31
N ALA A 183 -2.19 -15.93 1.44
CA ALA A 183 -1.88 -17.12 2.24
C ALA A 183 -2.23 -16.93 3.72
N ARG A 184 -2.07 -15.72 4.26
CA ARG A 184 -2.46 -15.41 5.63
C ARG A 184 -3.95 -15.55 5.87
N LEU A 185 -4.79 -15.13 4.93
CA LEU A 185 -6.24 -15.27 5.06
C LEU A 185 -6.67 -16.74 5.09
N ASP A 186 -5.96 -17.61 4.37
CA ASP A 186 -6.21 -19.06 4.37
C ASP A 186 -5.83 -19.70 5.71
N ALA A 187 -4.64 -19.35 6.22
CA ALA A 187 -4.11 -19.92 7.45
C ALA A 187 -4.74 -19.38 8.74
N ALA A 188 -5.41 -18.22 8.67
CA ALA A 188 -5.93 -17.54 9.85
C ALA A 188 -7.24 -18.18 10.34
N SER A 189 -7.21 -18.77 11.53
CA SER A 189 -8.41 -19.27 12.23
C SER A 189 -9.36 -18.15 12.68
N THR A 190 -8.94 -16.88 12.60
CA THR A 190 -9.72 -15.70 12.97
C THR A 190 -9.49 -14.60 11.96
N GLU A 191 -10.54 -13.85 11.58
CA GLU A 191 -10.39 -12.63 10.78
C GLU A 191 -9.40 -11.67 11.45
N VAL A 192 -8.29 -11.38 10.77
CA VAL A 192 -7.27 -10.43 11.24
C VAL A 192 -7.38 -9.15 10.41
N PRO A 193 -7.44 -7.96 11.04
CA PRO A 193 -7.39 -6.72 10.30
C PRO A 193 -6.02 -6.55 9.64
N MET A 194 -6.02 -6.21 8.35
CA MET A 194 -4.81 -5.97 7.57
C MET A 194 -4.91 -4.65 6.80
N ALA A 195 -3.76 -4.04 6.59
CA ALA A 195 -3.58 -2.87 5.73
C ALA A 195 -2.87 -3.28 4.44
N LEU A 196 -3.42 -2.89 3.29
CA LEU A 196 -2.82 -3.12 1.98
C LEU A 196 -2.56 -1.78 1.30
N LEU A 197 -1.38 -1.64 0.70
CA LEU A 197 -1.03 -0.55 -0.21
C LEU A 197 -1.28 -1.01 -1.65
N GLY A 198 -1.87 -0.17 -2.48
CA GLY A 198 -2.10 -0.52 -3.89
C GLY A 198 -2.26 0.69 -4.79
N THR A 199 -1.98 0.49 -6.08
CA THR A 199 -2.21 1.51 -7.12
C THR A 199 -3.53 1.22 -7.83
N VAL A 200 -4.43 2.18 -7.91
CA VAL A 200 -5.73 2.03 -8.58
C VAL A 200 -5.51 1.75 -10.07
N ARG A 201 -5.98 0.59 -10.55
CA ARG A 201 -5.92 0.17 -11.95
C ARG A 201 -7.21 0.49 -12.70
N SER A 202 -8.36 0.26 -12.06
CA SER A 202 -9.65 0.41 -12.74
C SER A 202 -10.82 0.48 -11.76
N HIS A 203 -11.91 1.09 -12.21
CA HIS A 203 -13.22 1.01 -11.58
C HIS A 203 -14.15 0.15 -12.45
N ARG A 204 -14.89 -0.77 -11.84
CA ARG A 204 -15.87 -1.61 -12.53
C ARG A 204 -17.21 -1.48 -11.84
N SER A 205 -18.16 -0.86 -12.52
CA SER A 205 -19.56 -0.85 -12.10
C SER A 205 -20.25 -2.16 -12.56
N PRO A 206 -21.25 -2.63 -11.80
CA PRO A 206 -21.98 -3.83 -12.18
C PRO A 206 -22.76 -3.58 -13.48
N PRO A 207 -22.96 -4.61 -14.34
CA PRO A 207 -23.78 -4.47 -15.52
C PRO A 207 -25.24 -4.15 -15.14
N THR A 208 -25.90 -3.31 -15.94
CA THR A 208 -27.30 -2.92 -15.73
C THR A 208 -28.20 -4.17 -15.68
N GLY A 209 -29.10 -4.24 -14.70
CA GLY A 209 -30.08 -5.33 -14.58
C GLY A 209 -29.61 -6.58 -13.83
N THR A 210 -28.37 -6.59 -13.29
CA THR A 210 -27.82 -7.77 -12.59
C THR A 210 -28.17 -7.86 -11.09
N GLY A 211 -28.92 -6.90 -10.55
CA GLY A 211 -29.27 -6.83 -9.13
C GLY A 211 -28.10 -6.51 -8.18
N PHE A 212 -26.86 -6.49 -8.68
CA PHE A 212 -25.70 -6.04 -7.93
C PHE A 212 -25.59 -4.51 -7.96
N SER A 213 -25.43 -3.88 -6.80
CA SER A 213 -25.26 -2.42 -6.65
C SER A 213 -23.81 -1.98 -6.53
N ALA A 214 -22.93 -2.86 -6.04
CA ALA A 214 -21.58 -2.49 -5.66
C ALA A 214 -20.67 -2.24 -6.87
N THR A 215 -20.06 -1.05 -6.92
CA THR A 215 -18.91 -0.75 -7.78
C THR A 215 -17.63 -1.27 -7.14
N TYR A 216 -16.72 -1.77 -7.96
CA TYR A 216 -15.42 -2.28 -7.52
C TYR A 216 -14.28 -1.39 -8.00
N LEU A 217 -13.48 -0.91 -7.07
CA LEU A 217 -12.15 -0.38 -7.32
C LEU A 217 -11.16 -1.57 -7.32
N ASN A 218 -10.34 -1.70 -8.37
CA ASN A 218 -9.34 -2.77 -8.47
C ASN A 218 -7.95 -2.16 -8.54
N CYS A 219 -7.04 -2.69 -7.72
CA CYS A 219 -5.63 -2.30 -7.74
C CYS A 219 -4.83 -3.05 -8.82
N ALA A 220 -3.64 -2.56 -9.12
CA ALA A 220 -2.66 -3.28 -9.93
C ALA A 220 -2.32 -4.64 -9.27
N PRO A 221 -2.33 -5.74 -10.03
CA PRO A 221 -2.09 -7.06 -9.47
C PRO A 221 -0.60 -7.29 -9.18
N LYS A 222 -0.32 -8.19 -8.24
CA LYS A 222 0.99 -8.86 -8.18
C LYS A 222 1.00 -9.98 -9.21
N TYR A 223 1.99 -9.99 -10.09
CA TYR A 223 2.31 -11.16 -10.91
C TYR A 223 3.38 -12.00 -10.21
N GLN A 224 3.12 -13.30 -10.03
CA GLN A 224 4.05 -14.26 -9.47
C GLN A 224 4.48 -15.25 -10.54
N GLN A 225 5.79 -15.33 -10.76
CA GLN A 225 6.39 -16.37 -11.57
C GLN A 225 6.56 -17.62 -10.71
N THR A 226 5.95 -18.73 -11.13
CA THR A 226 5.90 -19.98 -10.34
C THR A 226 6.97 -20.99 -10.73
N GLY A 227 7.79 -20.69 -11.75
CA GLY A 227 8.74 -21.65 -12.34
C GLY A 227 8.08 -22.77 -13.15
N VAL A 228 6.75 -22.93 -13.03
CA VAL A 228 5.96 -23.87 -13.82
C VAL A 228 5.76 -23.28 -15.21
N MET A 229 6.19 -24.02 -16.23
CA MET A 229 6.06 -23.61 -17.62
C MET A 229 4.59 -23.33 -17.95
N ASP A 230 4.34 -22.24 -18.66
CA ASP A 230 3.01 -21.82 -19.10
C ASP A 230 1.98 -21.59 -17.99
N ARG A 231 2.40 -21.47 -16.72
CA ARG A 231 1.53 -21.07 -15.62
C ARG A 231 1.90 -19.68 -15.10
N ARG A 232 0.87 -18.88 -14.84
CA ARG A 232 0.98 -17.51 -14.36
C ARG A 232 0.05 -17.33 -13.18
N GLU A 233 0.56 -16.83 -12.07
CA GLU A 233 -0.26 -16.54 -10.91
C GLU A 233 -0.37 -15.04 -10.67
N PHE A 234 -1.59 -14.59 -10.41
CA PHE A 234 -1.90 -13.19 -10.16
C PHE A 234 -2.61 -13.06 -8.81
N TYR A 235 -2.23 -12.05 -8.04
CA TYR A 235 -2.94 -11.68 -6.82
C TYR A 235 -3.57 -10.32 -7.02
N GLU A 236 -4.90 -10.28 -6.99
CA GLU A 236 -5.71 -9.08 -7.22
C GLU A 236 -6.31 -8.57 -5.92
N VAL A 237 -6.27 -7.25 -5.75
CA VAL A 237 -6.87 -6.54 -4.61
C VAL A 237 -8.01 -5.68 -5.12
N SER A 238 -9.18 -5.86 -4.50
CA SER A 238 -10.41 -5.18 -4.89
C SER A 238 -11.15 -4.62 -3.66
N VAL A 239 -11.70 -3.42 -3.81
CA VAL A 239 -12.59 -2.79 -2.83
C VAL A 239 -13.96 -2.64 -3.45
N GLY A 240 -14.99 -3.23 -2.85
CA GLY A 240 -16.38 -3.11 -3.29
C GLY A 240 -17.19 -2.20 -2.38
N HIS A 241 -17.94 -1.26 -2.96
CA HIS A 241 -18.83 -0.34 -2.23
C HIS A 241 -19.99 0.14 -3.13
N ASP A 242 -21.15 0.42 -2.52
CA ASP A 242 -22.36 0.82 -3.25
C ASP A 242 -22.30 2.27 -3.74
N ASP A 243 -21.63 3.14 -2.99
CA ASP A 243 -21.32 4.50 -3.46
C ASP A 243 -20.19 4.50 -4.50
N ALA A 244 -20.60 4.45 -5.77
CA ALA A 244 -19.70 4.51 -6.92
C ALA A 244 -18.99 5.86 -7.05
N ALA A 245 -19.61 6.97 -6.64
CA ALA A 245 -19.04 8.30 -6.77
C ALA A 245 -17.87 8.47 -5.80
N TRP A 246 -18.05 8.02 -4.56
CA TRP A 246 -16.97 7.99 -3.56
C TRP A 246 -15.79 7.12 -4.04
N LEU A 247 -16.02 5.90 -4.51
CA LEU A 247 -14.95 5.04 -5.01
C LEU A 247 -14.20 5.67 -6.20
N LYS A 248 -14.92 6.29 -7.14
CA LYS A 248 -14.31 6.99 -8.29
C LYS A 248 -13.53 8.24 -7.89
N GLY A 249 -13.68 8.74 -6.66
CA GLY A 249 -12.85 9.79 -6.08
C GLY A 249 -11.38 9.39 -5.92
N PHE A 250 -11.05 8.10 -5.99
CA PHE A 250 -9.69 7.59 -6.07
C PHE A 250 -9.31 7.34 -7.55
N PRO A 251 -8.65 8.27 -8.26
CA PRO A 251 -8.46 8.14 -9.69
C PRO A 251 -7.51 6.99 -10.06
N VAL A 252 -7.61 6.49 -11.29
CA VAL A 252 -6.65 5.51 -11.84
C VAL A 252 -5.24 6.08 -11.75
N GLY A 253 -4.28 5.25 -11.32
CA GLY A 253 -2.90 5.64 -11.04
C GLY A 253 -2.68 6.18 -9.62
N ALA A 254 -3.73 6.46 -8.83
CA ALA A 254 -3.56 6.85 -7.44
C ALA A 254 -3.03 5.69 -6.60
N GLU A 255 -2.08 5.96 -5.71
CA GLU A 255 -1.67 5.05 -4.65
C GLU A 255 -2.59 5.26 -3.44
N ILE A 256 -3.12 4.16 -2.91
CA ILE A 256 -4.07 4.18 -1.79
C ILE A 256 -3.67 3.15 -0.74
N VAL A 257 -3.90 3.51 0.51
CA VAL A 257 -3.87 2.60 1.66
C VAL A 257 -5.30 2.17 1.95
N MET A 258 -5.49 0.88 2.16
CA MET A 258 -6.77 0.26 2.46
C MET A 258 -6.64 -0.57 3.74
N PHE A 259 -7.49 -0.33 4.73
CA PHE A 259 -7.48 -1.07 6.00
C PHE A 259 -8.81 -1.76 6.26
N GLY A 260 -8.80 -3.00 6.74
CA GLY A 260 -10.01 -3.65 7.21
C GLY A 260 -9.91 -5.16 7.35
N LEU A 261 -11.06 -5.82 7.41
CA LEU A 261 -11.18 -7.27 7.38
C LEU A 261 -11.31 -7.73 5.93
N TRP A 262 -10.26 -8.41 5.47
CA TRP A 262 -10.17 -8.88 4.09
C TRP A 262 -10.74 -10.28 3.95
N ARG A 263 -11.26 -10.59 2.77
CA ARG A 263 -11.76 -11.92 2.41
C ARG A 263 -11.04 -12.43 1.18
N GLN A 264 -10.83 -13.74 1.14
CA GLN A 264 -10.48 -14.40 -0.11
C GLN A 264 -11.71 -14.45 -1.01
N GLY A 265 -11.57 -13.91 -2.21
CA GLY A 265 -12.52 -14.18 -3.28
C GLY A 265 -12.22 -15.51 -3.95
N ASN A 266 -13.20 -16.04 -4.69
CA ASN A 266 -12.99 -17.24 -5.49
C ASN A 266 -11.82 -17.04 -6.46
N SER A 267 -10.87 -17.96 -6.42
CA SER A 267 -9.80 -18.00 -7.39
C SER A 267 -10.37 -18.37 -8.76
N HIS A 268 -9.88 -17.73 -9.81
CA HIS A 268 -10.34 -17.96 -11.18
C HIS A 268 -9.19 -18.46 -12.04
N THR A 269 -9.43 -19.53 -12.79
CA THR A 269 -8.46 -20.08 -13.74
C THR A 269 -8.93 -19.80 -15.16
N ALA A 270 -8.07 -19.20 -15.97
CA ALA A 270 -8.31 -18.93 -17.38
C ALA A 270 -7.18 -19.53 -18.22
N THR A 271 -7.52 -20.16 -19.33
CA THR A 271 -6.54 -20.69 -20.28
C THR A 271 -6.59 -19.90 -21.58
N ARG A 272 -5.43 -19.75 -22.24
CA ARG A 272 -5.34 -19.16 -23.58
C ARG A 272 -4.24 -19.82 -24.39
N PRO A 273 -4.33 -19.87 -25.73
CA PRO A 273 -3.24 -20.36 -26.57
C PRO A 273 -1.93 -19.60 -26.31
N HIS A 274 -0.80 -20.31 -26.39
CA HIS A 274 0.52 -19.67 -26.29
C HIS A 274 0.76 -18.82 -27.55
N PRO A 275 1.22 -17.57 -27.40
CA PRO A 275 1.25 -16.60 -28.51
C PRO A 275 2.18 -17.00 -29.66
N THR A 276 3.20 -17.84 -29.39
CA THR A 276 4.19 -18.26 -30.39
C THR A 276 4.21 -19.76 -30.64
N ASP A 277 3.37 -20.54 -29.95
CA ASP A 277 3.31 -21.99 -30.12
C ASP A 277 1.88 -22.46 -29.94
N ALA A 278 1.16 -22.67 -31.05
CA ALA A 278 -0.24 -23.05 -31.03
C ALA A 278 -0.51 -24.41 -30.35
N ARG A 279 0.52 -25.22 -30.09
CA ARG A 279 0.40 -26.51 -29.38
C ARG A 279 0.42 -26.35 -27.86
N ARG A 280 0.75 -25.16 -27.36
CA ARG A 280 0.87 -24.86 -25.93
C ARG A 280 -0.25 -23.96 -25.46
N THR A 281 -0.59 -24.09 -24.18
CA THR A 281 -1.65 -23.30 -23.52
C THR A 281 -1.07 -22.64 -22.28
N ILE A 282 -1.28 -21.33 -22.15
CA ILE A 282 -0.96 -20.58 -20.94
C ILE A 282 -2.15 -20.61 -19.99
N THR A 283 -1.91 -21.07 -18.77
CA THR A 283 -2.87 -21.08 -17.67
C THR A 283 -2.59 -19.90 -16.73
N ASN A 284 -3.55 -19.00 -16.61
CA ASN A 284 -3.54 -17.91 -15.64
C ASN A 284 -4.44 -18.30 -14.46
N VAL A 285 -3.89 -18.26 -13.25
CA VAL A 285 -4.64 -18.41 -12.00
C VAL A 285 -4.66 -17.07 -11.28
N THR A 286 -5.84 -16.57 -10.97
CA THR A 286 -6.03 -15.30 -10.27
C THR A 286 -6.60 -15.55 -8.88
N HIS A 287 -5.82 -15.21 -7.87
CA HIS A 287 -6.19 -15.19 -6.46
C HIS A 287 -6.73 -13.81 -6.10
N LYS A 288 -7.84 -13.73 -5.37
CA LYS A 288 -8.52 -12.47 -5.09
C LYS A 288 -8.54 -12.15 -3.59
N LEU A 289 -8.22 -10.90 -3.28
CA LEU A 289 -8.33 -10.27 -1.97
C LEU A 289 -9.40 -9.18 -2.08
N ALA A 290 -10.49 -9.31 -1.32
CA ALA A 290 -11.61 -8.39 -1.38
C ALA A 290 -11.84 -7.70 -0.03
N LEU A 291 -12.03 -6.38 -0.07
CA LEU A 291 -12.48 -5.57 1.07
C LEU A 291 -13.86 -4.99 0.77
N ARG A 292 -14.75 -5.06 1.77
CA ARG A 292 -15.97 -4.23 1.81
C ARG A 292 -15.85 -3.30 3.02
N PRO A 293 -15.52 -2.02 2.82
CA PRO A 293 -15.36 -1.09 3.92
C PRO A 293 -16.72 -0.77 4.53
N VAL A 294 -16.75 -0.64 5.85
CA VAL A 294 -17.91 -0.21 6.65
C VAL A 294 -17.85 1.28 6.99
N SER A 295 -16.69 1.92 6.77
CA SER A 295 -16.51 3.39 6.81
C SER A 295 -15.61 3.83 5.66
N ARG A 296 -15.89 5.01 5.10
CA ARG A 296 -15.08 5.62 4.03
C ARG A 296 -13.66 5.94 4.48
N LEU A 297 -13.44 6.12 5.78
CA LEU A 297 -12.11 6.35 6.36
C LEU A 297 -11.16 5.17 6.16
N GLN A 298 -11.65 3.97 5.89
CA GLN A 298 -10.81 2.78 5.65
C GLN A 298 -9.95 2.87 4.40
N LEU A 299 -10.19 3.86 3.54
CA LEU A 299 -9.40 4.14 2.35
C LEU A 299 -8.83 5.55 2.45
N ALA A 300 -7.53 5.69 2.22
CA ALA A 300 -6.84 6.97 2.14
C ALA A 300 -5.89 7.00 0.96
N ARG A 301 -5.71 8.19 0.36
CA ARG A 301 -4.67 8.42 -0.65
C ARG A 301 -3.34 8.63 0.05
N VAL A 302 -2.27 8.18 -0.60
CA VAL A 302 -0.87 8.41 -0.21
C VAL A 302 -0.32 9.68 -0.86
#